data_AF-A0AAU1NMH8-F1
#
_entry.id   AF-A0AAU1NMH8-F1
#
_cell.length_a   1.000
_cell.length_b   1.000
_cell.length_c   1.000
_cell.angle_alpha   90.00
_cell.angle_beta   90.00
_cell.angle_gamma   90.00
#
_symmetry.space_group_name_H-M   'P 1'
#
loop_
_entity.id
_entity.type
_entity.pdbx_description
1 polymer ?
#
loop_
_entity_poly.entity_id
_entity_poly.type
_entity_poly.pdbx_seq_one_letter_code
_entity_poly.pdbx_strand_id
1 'polypeptide(L)'
;MFSTLECHTIRERLADYTLDALAEDEARAVTTHLATCSACRDEHYCLAAVSAHLIPLRKALADEPRRRELGRRRPARTRHLTLAHWANCKVLAATG
;
A
#
# COMPACT_ATOMS: atom_id res chain seq x y z
N MET A 1 -15.27 -22.33 -25.67
CA MET A 1 -13.97 -22.05 -26.32
C MET A 1 -14.03 -20.62 -26.79
N PHE A 2 -13.28 -19.70 -26.19
CA PHE A 2 -13.22 -18.30 -26.63
C PHE A 2 -12.29 -18.16 -27.82
N SER A 3 -12.59 -17.22 -28.69
CA SER A 3 -11.69 -16.86 -29.78
C SER A 3 -10.46 -16.12 -29.24
N THR A 4 -9.34 -16.23 -29.96
CA THR A 4 -8.10 -15.50 -29.62
C THR A 4 -8.29 -13.98 -29.62
N LEU A 5 -9.20 -13.48 -30.47
CA LEU A 5 -9.56 -12.07 -30.56
C LEU A 5 -10.30 -11.58 -29.31
N GLU A 6 -11.26 -12.35 -28.80
CA GLU A 6 -11.97 -12.02 -27.55
C GLU A 6 -10.99 -11.98 -26.36
N CYS A 7 -10.09 -12.96 -26.27
CA CYS A 7 -9.05 -12.94 -25.24
C CYS A 7 -8.17 -11.69 -25.34
N HIS A 8 -7.78 -11.27 -26.56
CA HIS A 8 -6.98 -10.06 -26.75
C HIS A 8 -7.69 -8.81 -26.22
N THR A 9 -8.94 -8.57 -26.64
CA THR A 9 -9.73 -7.43 -26.19
C THR A 9 -9.93 -7.42 -24.68
N ILE A 10 -10.14 -8.59 -24.07
CA ILE A 10 -10.29 -8.69 -22.62
C ILE A 10 -8.98 -8.36 -21.92
N ARG A 11 -7.85 -8.88 -22.40
CA ARG A 11 -6.52 -8.60 -21.84
C ARG A 11 -6.19 -7.11 -21.83
N GLU A 12 -6.52 -6.39 -22.90
CA GLU A 12 -6.34 -4.93 -22.97
C GLU A 12 -7.13 -4.18 -21.87
N ARG A 13 -8.26 -4.74 -21.42
CA ARG A 13 -9.14 -4.15 -20.42
C ARG A 13 -8.84 -4.58 -18.98
N LEU A 14 -8.00 -5.60 -18.77
CA LEU A 14 -7.78 -6.17 -17.42
C LEU A 14 -7.17 -5.17 -16.44
N ALA A 15 -6.28 -4.28 -16.89
CA ALA A 15 -5.66 -3.29 -16.03
C ALA A 15 -6.70 -2.30 -15.47
N ASP A 16 -7.55 -1.76 -16.34
CA ASP A 16 -8.61 -0.83 -15.96
C ASP A 16 -9.68 -1.53 -15.11
N TYR A 17 -10.03 -2.77 -15.44
CA TYR A 17 -10.93 -3.59 -14.63
C TYR A 17 -10.38 -3.78 -13.21
N THR A 18 -9.09 -4.09 -13.08
CA THR A 18 -8.41 -4.30 -11.79
C THR A 18 -8.39 -3.03 -10.93
N LEU A 19 -8.43 -1.86 -11.57
CA LEU A 19 -8.40 -0.55 -10.91
C LEU A 19 -9.80 0.05 -10.73
N ASP A 20 -10.86 -0.69 -11.06
CA ASP A 20 -12.26 -0.25 -11.03
C ASP A 20 -12.50 1.02 -11.88
N ALA A 21 -11.85 1.07 -13.06
CA ALA A 21 -11.83 2.22 -13.96
C ALA A 21 -12.66 2.02 -15.24
N LEU A 22 -13.30 0.86 -15.41
CA LEU A 22 -14.16 0.56 -16.55
C LEU A 22 -15.61 1.00 -16.33
N ALA A 23 -16.33 1.24 -17.43
CA ALA A 23 -17.78 1.38 -17.36
C ALA A 23 -18.44 0.05 -16.94
N GLU A 24 -19.64 0.12 -16.36
CA GLU A 24 -20.31 -1.04 -15.76
C GLU A 24 -20.62 -2.15 -16.79
N ASP A 25 -20.98 -1.79 -18.01
CA ASP A 25 -21.18 -2.70 -19.13
C ASP A 25 -19.88 -3.40 -19.56
N GLU A 26 -18.77 -2.65 -19.60
CA GLU A 26 -17.45 -3.20 -19.92
C GLU A 26 -16.95 -4.14 -18.80
N ALA A 27 -17.13 -3.75 -17.54
CA ALA A 27 -16.79 -4.57 -16.39
C ALA A 27 -17.61 -5.87 -16.34
N ARG A 28 -18.89 -5.83 -16.71
CA ARG A 28 -19.74 -7.02 -16.86
C ARG A 28 -19.22 -7.96 -17.95
N ALA A 29 -18.79 -7.41 -19.10
CA ALA A 29 -18.21 -8.21 -20.18
C ALA A 29 -16.92 -8.92 -19.74
N VAL A 30 -16.03 -8.20 -19.05
CA VAL A 30 -14.80 -8.77 -18.47
C VAL A 30 -15.14 -9.87 -17.46
N THR A 31 -16.04 -9.60 -16.52
CA THR A 31 -16.47 -10.57 -15.49
C THR A 31 -17.01 -11.85 -16.12
N THR A 32 -17.85 -11.73 -17.15
CA THR A 32 -18.43 -12.87 -17.87
C THR A 32 -17.36 -13.72 -18.55
N HIS A 33 -16.36 -13.09 -19.17
CA HIS A 33 -15.24 -13.80 -19.78
C HIS A 33 -14.35 -14.49 -18.74
N LEU A 34 -14.02 -13.82 -17.64
CA LEU A 34 -13.20 -14.38 -16.57
C LEU A 34 -13.83 -15.62 -15.93
N ALA A 35 -15.17 -15.71 -15.89
CA ALA A 35 -15.88 -16.88 -15.37
C ALA A 35 -15.59 -18.17 -16.16
N THR A 36 -15.13 -18.04 -17.40
CA THR A 36 -15.08 -19.14 -18.36
C THR A 36 -13.71 -19.31 -19.05
N CYS A 37 -12.84 -18.30 -18.99
CA CYS A 37 -11.47 -18.36 -19.51
C CYS A 37 -10.43 -18.37 -18.36
N SER A 38 -9.75 -19.51 -18.16
CA SER A 38 -8.73 -19.64 -17.11
C SER A 38 -7.50 -18.78 -17.38
N ALA A 39 -7.03 -18.71 -18.62
CA ALA A 39 -5.84 -17.93 -18.97
C ALA A 39 -5.99 -16.43 -18.63
N CYS A 40 -7.12 -15.83 -18.99
CA CYS A 40 -7.39 -14.43 -18.65
C CYS A 40 -7.65 -14.25 -17.14
N ARG A 41 -8.17 -15.27 -16.45
CA ARG A 41 -8.35 -15.26 -14.99
C ARG A 41 -7.01 -15.27 -14.25
N ASP A 42 -6.06 -16.08 -14.70
CA ASP A 42 -4.73 -16.15 -14.11
C ASP A 42 -3.97 -14.82 -14.29
N GLU A 43 -4.09 -14.21 -15.47
CA GLU A 43 -3.51 -12.88 -15.73
C GLU A 43 -4.15 -11.79 -14.87
N HIS A 44 -5.48 -11.79 -14.76
CA HIS A 44 -6.19 -10.90 -13.85
C HIS A 44 -5.73 -11.09 -12.39
N TYR A 45 -5.52 -12.34 -11.94
CA TYR A 45 -5.04 -12.61 -10.59
C TYR A 45 -3.66 -11.99 -10.33
N CYS A 46 -2.74 -12.10 -11.30
CA CYS A 46 -1.42 -11.46 -11.22
C CYS A 46 -1.54 -9.93 -11.12
N LEU A 47 -2.39 -9.31 -11.95
CA LEU A 47 -2.62 -7.86 -11.91
C LEU A 47 -3.25 -7.41 -10.58
N ALA A 48 -4.24 -8.17 -10.08
CA ALA A 48 -4.90 -7.89 -8.81
C ALA A 48 -3.94 -7.99 -7.61
N ALA A 49 -3.02 -8.96 -7.64
CA ALA A 49 -1.99 -9.07 -6.61
C ALA A 49 -1.06 -7.84 -6.59
N VAL A 50 -0.66 -7.35 -7.77
CA VAL A 50 0.18 -6.14 -7.88
C VAL A 50 -0.59 -4.89 -7.45
N SER A 51 -1.85 -4.74 -7.89
CA SER A 51 -2.67 -3.57 -7.59
C SER A 51 -3.03 -3.48 -6.11
N ALA A 52 -3.11 -4.60 -5.39
CA ALA A 52 -3.32 -4.63 -3.94
C ALA A 52 -2.25 -3.83 -3.17
N HIS A 53 -1.02 -3.73 -3.70
CA HIS A 53 0.03 -2.91 -3.12
C HIS A 53 -0.19 -1.40 -3.29
N LEU A 54 -1.06 -0.97 -4.21
CA LEU A 54 -1.37 0.45 -4.40
C LEU A 54 -2.18 1.02 -3.22
N ILE A 55 -3.00 0.22 -2.54
CA ILE A 55 -3.80 0.66 -1.39
C ILE A 55 -2.89 1.18 -0.24
N PRO A 56 -1.93 0.40 0.28
CA PRO A 56 -1.05 0.88 1.33
C PRO A 56 -0.16 2.04 0.86
N LEU A 57 0.27 2.06 -0.41
CA LEU A 57 1.03 3.18 -0.96
C LEU A 57 0.23 4.48 -0.98
N ARG A 58 -1.02 4.43 -1.47
CA ARG A 58 -1.93 5.60 -1.46
C ARG A 58 -2.15 6.10 -0.04
N LYS A 59 -2.34 5.19 0.93
CA LYS A 59 -2.47 5.56 2.35
C LYS A 59 -1.21 6.23 2.89
N ALA A 60 -0.03 5.67 2.62
CA ALA A 60 1.24 6.24 3.07
C ALA A 60 1.48 7.64 2.48
N LEU A 61 1.14 7.85 1.21
CA LEU A 61 1.20 9.16 0.57
C LEU A 61 0.19 10.16 1.14
N ALA A 62 -1.01 9.71 1.51
CA ALA A 62 -2.00 10.56 2.17
C ALA A 62 -1.59 10.94 3.62
N ASP A 63 -0.77 10.12 4.28
CA ASP A 63 -0.27 10.36 5.65
C ASP A 63 0.97 11.29 5.72
N GLU A 64 1.62 11.58 4.58
CA GLU A 64 2.79 12.50 4.49
C GLU A 64 2.58 13.87 5.17
N PRO A 65 1.44 14.56 4.99
CA PRO A 65 1.19 15.85 5.65
C PRO A 65 1.27 15.75 7.18
N ARG A 66 0.71 14.68 7.78
CA ARG A 66 0.74 14.44 9.22
C ARG A 66 2.15 14.11 9.72
N ARG A 67 2.94 13.35 8.95
CA ARG A 67 4.35 13.08 9.30
C ARG A 67 5.21 14.33 9.29
N ARG A 68 4.99 15.25 8.34
CA ARG A 68 5.68 16.54 8.30
C ARG A 68 5.30 17.43 9.49
N GLU A 69 4.04 17.43 9.91
CA GLU A 69 3.59 18.13 11.12
C GLU A 69 4.19 17.58 12.42
N LEU A 70 4.21 16.25 12.58
CA LEU A 70 4.84 15.59 13.73
C LEU A 70 6.37 15.76 13.73
N GLY A 71 7.02 15.76 12.56
CA GLY A 71 8.44 16.04 12.42
C GLY A 71 8.81 17.50 12.72
N ARG A 72 7.89 18.45 12.48
CA ARG A 72 8.03 19.86 12.88
C ARG A 72 7.79 20.07 14.38
N ARG A 73 6.94 19.25 15.02
CA ARG A 73 6.90 19.11 16.49
C ARG A 73 8.02 18.18 16.96
N ARG A 74 9.25 18.51 16.61
CA ARG A 74 10.42 17.91 17.27
C ARG A 74 10.25 18.18 18.78
N PRO A 75 10.08 17.17 19.66
CA PRO A 75 10.24 17.43 21.08
C PRO A 75 11.63 18.05 21.22
N ALA A 76 11.70 19.19 21.91
CA ALA A 76 12.95 19.89 22.13
C ALA A 76 13.98 18.83 22.54
N ARG A 77 15.05 18.68 21.73
CA ARG A 77 16.19 17.83 22.04
C ARG A 77 16.51 18.09 23.51
N THR A 78 16.22 17.11 24.38
CA THR A 78 16.61 17.19 25.78
C THR A 78 18.11 17.40 25.77
N ARG A 79 18.52 18.60 26.19
CA ARG A 79 19.90 19.04 26.19
C ARG A 79 20.71 18.07 27.05
N HIS A 80 21.77 17.54 26.46
CA HIS A 80 22.97 16.98 27.08
C HIS A 80 22.82 16.39 28.49
N LEU A 81 22.76 15.06 28.55
CA LEU A 81 23.28 14.34 29.71
C LEU A 81 24.79 14.59 29.73
N THR A 82 25.24 15.49 30.60
CA THR A 82 26.65 15.65 30.91
C THR A 82 27.10 14.49 31.80
N LEU A 83 28.41 14.23 31.85
CA LEU A 83 29.02 13.22 32.72
C LEU A 83 28.58 13.34 34.20
N ALA A 84 28.20 14.54 34.65
CA ALA A 84 27.65 14.79 35.98
C ALA A 84 26.28 14.12 36.23
N HIS A 85 25.46 13.92 35.19
CA HIS A 85 24.16 13.26 35.33
C HIS A 85 24.30 11.75 35.60
N TRP A 86 25.35 11.11 35.07
CA TRP A 86 25.64 9.70 35.35
C TRP A 86 26.18 9.49 36.77
N ALA A 87 26.94 10.45 37.30
CA ALA A 87 27.51 10.39 38.64
C ALA A 87 26.42 10.45 39.75
N ASN A 88 25.35 11.22 39.55
CA ASN A 88 24.27 11.32 40.54
C ASN A 88 23.38 10.05 40.61
N CYS A 89 23.22 9.31 39.51
CA CYS A 89 22.45 8.05 39.53
C CYS A 89 23.12 6.93 40.35
N LYS A 90 24.45 7.01 40.60
CA LYS A 90 25.14 6.04 41.48
C LYS A 90 24.92 6.29 42.97
N VAL A 91 24.53 7.50 43.40
CA VAL A 91 24.38 7.82 44.83
C VAL A 91 23.03 7.34 45.39
N LEU A 92 21.98 7.29 44.57
CA LEU A 92 20.65 6.83 45.02
C LEU A 92 20.47 5.30 45.04
N ALA A 93 21.44 4.53 44.53
CA ALA A 93 21.42 3.07 44.61
C ALA A 93 22.20 2.50 45.83
N ALA A 94 22.81 3.36 46.65
CA ALA A 94 23.67 2.98 47.77
C ALA A 94 23.19 3.47 49.14
N THR A 95 22.01 4.08 49.23
CA THR A 95 21.34 4.35 50.51
C THR A 95 20.11 3.47 50.63
N GLY A 96 20.37 2.20 50.96
CA GLY A 96 19.47 1.42 51.80
C GLY A 96 19.74 1.76 53.27
#